data_AF-A0A661M403-F1
#
_entry.id   AF-A0A661M403-F1
#
_cell.length_a   1.000
_cell.length_b   1.000
_cell.length_c   1.000
_cell.angle_alpha   90.00
_cell.angle_beta   90.00
_cell.angle_gamma   90.00
#
_symmetry.space_group_name_H-M   'P 1'
#
loop_
_entity.id
_entity.type
_entity.pdbx_description
1 polymer ?
#
loop_
_entity_poly.entity_id
_entity_poly.type
_entity_poly.pdbx_seq_one_letter_code
_entity_poly.pdbx_strand_id
1 'polypeptide(L)'
;MKTKRTIAVLGVIFVFAASPVLGEAELTIQRTFKTSDVPLDAAVSADGRRLFVLSSGGRLMVYGTNGRLEEILHVGEKVDQIKSGPRGDILFLISSQKKTVQMATLDFVRPINTAGSPSMGPPDAPVVIAVFTDFQ
;
A
#
# COMPACT_ATOMS: atom_id res chain seq x y z
N MET A 1 -67.45 16.02 54.90
CA MET A 1 -66.53 14.86 54.83
C MET A 1 -66.63 14.21 53.45
N LYS A 2 -65.69 13.30 53.10
CA LYS A 2 -65.54 12.62 51.79
C LYS A 2 -65.03 13.55 50.67
N THR A 3 -63.73 13.90 50.69
CA THR A 3 -62.60 13.21 50.02
C THR A 3 -62.47 13.50 48.52
N LYS A 4 -61.57 14.44 48.18
CA LYS A 4 -61.03 14.58 46.82
C LYS A 4 -60.15 13.36 46.50
N ARG A 5 -60.30 12.75 45.31
CA ARG A 5 -59.39 11.70 44.81
C ARG A 5 -58.46 12.29 43.75
N THR A 6 -57.24 12.64 44.16
CA THR A 6 -56.18 13.05 43.23
C THR A 6 -55.64 11.82 42.50
N ILE A 7 -55.94 11.67 41.21
CA ILE A 7 -55.36 10.61 40.38
C ILE A 7 -54.02 11.12 39.85
N ALA A 8 -52.92 10.63 40.41
CA ALA A 8 -51.58 10.88 39.88
C ALA A 8 -51.37 10.04 38.61
N VAL A 9 -51.21 10.70 37.46
CA VAL A 9 -50.83 10.03 36.21
C VAL A 9 -49.34 9.69 36.29
N LEU A 10 -49.03 8.40 36.43
CA LEU A 10 -47.65 7.91 36.52
C LEU A 10 -47.01 7.89 35.12
N GLY A 11 -46.38 9.01 34.74
CA GLY A 11 -45.68 9.14 33.46
C GLY A 11 -44.45 8.23 33.38
N VAL A 12 -44.55 7.11 32.66
CA VAL A 12 -43.42 6.22 32.38
C VAL A 12 -42.54 6.88 31.32
N ILE A 13 -41.48 7.57 31.77
CA ILE A 13 -40.46 8.14 30.89
C ILE A 13 -39.58 6.99 30.37
N PHE A 14 -39.86 6.53 29.16
CA PHE A 14 -39.09 5.48 28.51
C PHE A 14 -37.79 6.05 27.94
N VAL A 15 -36.77 6.20 28.79
CA VAL A 15 -35.44 6.66 28.38
C VAL A 15 -34.79 5.57 27.53
N PHE A 16 -34.85 5.74 26.20
CA PHE A 16 -33.99 4.99 25.27
C PHE A 16 -32.54 5.41 25.51
N ALA A 17 -31.83 4.63 26.31
CA ALA A 17 -30.39 4.77 26.47
C ALA A 17 -29.71 4.44 25.15
N ALA A 18 -29.25 5.47 24.44
CA ALA A 18 -28.37 5.31 23.28
C ALA A 18 -26.99 4.84 23.76
N SER A 19 -26.84 3.53 23.96
CA SER A 19 -25.56 2.91 24.32
C SER A 19 -24.51 3.30 23.28
N PRO A 20 -23.42 4.00 23.67
CA PRO A 20 -22.32 4.25 22.74
C PRO A 20 -21.68 2.91 22.38
N VAL A 21 -21.72 2.55 21.10
CA VAL A 21 -20.91 1.44 20.58
C VAL A 21 -19.46 1.91 20.63
N LEU A 22 -18.76 1.53 21.70
CA LEU A 22 -17.31 1.61 21.77
C LEU A 22 -16.76 0.61 20.75
N GLY A 23 -16.22 1.15 19.65
CA GLY A 23 -15.57 0.33 18.62
C GLY A 23 -14.28 -0.26 19.16
N GLU A 24 -14.31 -1.54 19.55
CA GLU A 24 -13.13 -2.29 19.94
C GLU A 24 -12.32 -2.70 18.70
N ALA A 25 -11.00 -2.51 18.76
CA ALA A 25 -10.11 -2.75 17.63
C ALA A 25 -9.48 -4.15 17.71
N GLU A 26 -10.08 -5.12 17.03
CA GLU A 26 -9.56 -6.50 16.97
C GLU A 26 -8.29 -6.60 16.10
N LEU A 27 -7.18 -7.07 16.67
CA LEU A 27 -5.90 -7.23 15.99
C LEU A 27 -5.63 -8.70 15.63
N THR A 28 -5.80 -9.06 14.35
CA THR A 28 -5.42 -10.38 13.81
C THR A 28 -4.09 -10.30 13.04
N ILE A 29 -3.08 -11.04 13.49
CA ILE A 29 -1.80 -11.19 12.77
C ILE A 29 -1.96 -12.21 11.64
N GLN A 30 -2.19 -11.72 10.41
CA GLN A 30 -2.44 -12.59 9.24
C GLN A 30 -1.19 -13.32 8.72
N ARG A 31 0.01 -12.75 8.90
CA ARG A 31 1.27 -13.31 8.39
C ARG A 31 2.49 -12.73 9.10
N THR A 32 3.49 -13.59 9.31
CA THR A 32 4.84 -13.21 9.72
C THR A 32 5.84 -13.90 8.78
N PHE A 33 6.82 -13.17 8.29
CA PHE A 33 7.92 -13.69 7.47
C PHE A 33 9.26 -13.13 7.97
N LYS A 34 10.36 -13.85 7.71
CA LYS A 34 11.71 -13.37 8.04
C LYS A 34 12.28 -12.57 6.86
N THR A 35 12.83 -11.40 7.16
CA THR A 35 13.69 -10.63 6.25
C THR A 35 15.12 -11.20 6.26
N SER A 36 15.92 -10.89 5.24
CA SER A 36 17.36 -11.26 5.24
C SER A 36 18.20 -10.33 6.12
N ASP A 37 17.80 -9.06 6.19
CA ASP A 37 18.45 -7.98 6.95
C ASP A 37 17.49 -7.45 8.03
N VAL A 38 18.00 -6.63 8.95
CA VAL A 38 17.17 -5.89 9.90
C VAL A 38 16.31 -4.87 9.13
N PRO A 39 14.97 -4.88 9.26
CA PRO A 39 14.10 -3.88 8.66
C PRO A 39 14.17 -2.56 9.45
N LEU A 40 14.11 -1.43 8.75
CA LEU A 40 14.11 -0.08 9.33
C LEU A 40 12.74 0.61 9.24
N ASP A 41 12.11 0.57 8.06
CA ASP A 41 10.86 1.25 7.75
C ASP A 41 10.09 0.47 6.67
N ALA A 42 8.79 0.69 6.57
CA ALA A 42 7.93 0.00 5.62
C ALA A 42 6.88 0.94 5.00
N ALA A 43 6.54 0.70 3.74
CA ALA A 43 5.52 1.44 3.02
C ALA A 43 4.74 0.50 2.09
N VAL A 44 3.44 0.74 1.91
CA VAL A 44 2.60 -0.01 0.96
C VAL A 44 2.46 0.80 -0.32
N SER A 45 2.52 0.18 -1.50
CA SER A 45 2.28 0.85 -2.78
C SER A 45 0.88 1.48 -2.81
N ALA A 46 0.68 2.59 -3.55
CA ALA A 46 -0.59 3.31 -3.54
C ALA A 46 -1.78 2.49 -4.09
N ASP A 47 -1.50 1.40 -4.82
CA ASP A 47 -2.48 0.43 -5.32
C ASP A 47 -2.75 -0.74 -4.36
N GLY A 48 -2.10 -0.77 -3.18
CA GLY A 48 -2.21 -1.82 -2.18
C GLY A 48 -1.57 -3.17 -2.56
N ARG A 49 -0.96 -3.31 -3.74
CA ARG A 49 -0.51 -4.61 -4.27
C ARG A 49 0.87 -5.05 -3.79
N ARG A 50 1.68 -4.15 -3.23
CA ARG A 50 3.04 -4.45 -2.75
C ARG A 50 3.35 -3.80 -1.41
N LEU A 51 4.15 -4.50 -0.61
CA LEU A 51 4.77 -4.03 0.62
C LEU A 51 6.27 -3.82 0.36
N PHE A 52 6.72 -2.59 0.51
CA PHE A 52 8.13 -2.21 0.48
C PHE A 52 8.69 -2.24 1.90
N VAL A 53 9.83 -2.90 2.10
CA VAL A 53 10.55 -2.94 3.38
C VAL A 53 11.97 -2.45 3.16
N LEU A 54 12.33 -1.35 3.81
CA LEU A 54 13.70 -0.84 3.85
C LEU A 54 14.52 -1.65 4.85
N SER A 55 15.75 -2.01 4.48
CA SER A 55 16.72 -2.68 5.36
C SER A 55 17.87 -1.78 5.77
N SER A 56 18.53 -2.14 6.89
CA SER A 56 19.75 -1.48 7.36
C SER A 56 20.94 -1.54 6.39
N GLY A 57 20.91 -2.42 5.39
CA GLY A 57 21.88 -2.47 4.29
C GLY A 57 21.61 -1.51 3.13
N GLY A 58 20.65 -0.59 3.26
CA GLY A 58 20.22 0.29 2.16
C GLY A 58 19.55 -0.46 1.01
N ARG A 59 18.96 -1.63 1.30
CA ARG A 59 18.24 -2.45 0.32
C ARG A 59 16.74 -2.33 0.53
N LEU A 60 16.01 -2.12 -0.55
CA LEU A 60 14.56 -2.12 -0.62
C LEU A 60 14.09 -3.51 -1.02
N MET A 61 13.43 -4.22 -0.10
CA MET A 61 12.83 -5.53 -0.36
C MET A 61 11.37 -5.33 -0.77
N VAL A 62 10.99 -5.83 -1.94
CA VAL A 62 9.64 -5.70 -2.50
C VAL A 62 8.89 -7.01 -2.31
N TYR A 63 7.81 -6.98 -1.55
CA TYR A 63 6.94 -8.14 -1.30
C TYR A 63 5.58 -7.96 -1.99
N GLY A 64 5.07 -9.02 -2.60
CA GLY A 64 3.68 -9.05 -3.10
C GLY A 64 2.66 -9.24 -1.96
N THR A 65 1.37 -9.07 -2.25
CA THR A 65 0.27 -9.26 -1.27
C THR A 65 0.27 -10.62 -0.56
N ASN A 66 0.86 -11.65 -1.17
CA ASN A 66 1.02 -12.98 -0.59
C ASN A 66 2.17 -13.09 0.43
N GLY A 67 2.93 -12.03 0.67
CA GLY A 67 4.10 -12.02 1.56
C GLY A 67 5.33 -12.75 0.99
N ARG A 68 5.35 -13.08 -0.30
CA ARG A 68 6.56 -13.54 -0.99
C ARG A 68 7.38 -12.33 -1.40
N LEU A 69 8.70 -12.42 -1.19
CA LEU A 69 9.67 -11.51 -1.78
C LEU A 69 9.64 -11.68 -3.30
N GLU A 70 9.43 -10.59 -4.03
CA GLU A 70 9.47 -10.53 -5.48
C GLU A 70 10.83 -10.00 -5.98
N GLU A 71 11.41 -9.02 -5.28
CA GLU A 71 12.55 -8.25 -5.78
C GLU A 71 13.37 -7.63 -4.63
N ILE A 72 14.66 -7.39 -4.85
CA ILE A 72 15.54 -6.61 -3.95
C ILE A 72 16.28 -5.58 -4.79
N LEU A 73 16.12 -4.30 -4.43
CA LEU A 73 16.78 -3.16 -5.08
C LEU A 73 17.74 -2.48 -4.10
N HIS A 74 18.86 -1.92 -4.58
CA HIS A 74 19.72 -1.08 -3.73
C HIS A 74 19.31 0.39 -3.87
N VAL A 75 18.90 1.00 -2.76
CA VAL A 75 18.44 2.41 -2.70
C VAL A 75 19.46 3.33 -2.02
N GLY A 76 20.60 2.79 -1.58
CA GLY A 76 21.68 3.53 -0.95
C GLY A 76 21.75 3.32 0.56
N GLU A 77 22.92 2.97 1.08
CA GLU A 77 23.19 2.63 2.50
C GLU A 77 22.71 3.62 3.56
N LYS A 78 22.43 4.87 3.18
CA LYS A 78 22.08 5.95 4.12
C LYS A 78 20.62 6.38 4.05
N VAL A 79 19.79 5.69 3.26
CA VAL A 79 18.33 5.83 3.33
C VAL A 79 17.88 5.19 4.64
N ASP A 80 17.14 5.94 5.46
CA ASP A 80 16.66 5.53 6.78
C ASP A 80 15.13 5.50 6.90
N GLN A 81 14.39 6.13 5.98
CA GLN A 81 12.93 6.03 5.86
C GLN A 81 12.48 5.98 4.39
N ILE A 82 11.31 5.38 4.15
CA ILE A 82 10.62 5.30 2.84
C ILE A 82 9.15 5.68 2.96
N LYS A 83 8.61 6.42 1.98
CA LYS A 83 7.16 6.75 1.93
C LYS A 83 6.65 6.69 0.48
N SER A 84 5.54 6.00 0.25
CA SER A 84 4.93 5.90 -1.08
C SER A 84 4.36 7.25 -1.53
N GLY A 85 4.58 7.61 -2.80
CA GLY A 85 4.03 8.81 -3.41
C GLY A 85 2.59 8.62 -3.90
N PRO A 86 1.82 9.71 -4.07
CA PRO A 86 0.39 9.67 -4.37
C PRO A 86 0.04 9.09 -5.74
N ARG A 87 1.01 9.03 -6.67
CA ARG A 87 0.84 8.48 -8.02
C ARG A 87 1.07 6.96 -8.12
N GLY A 88 1.54 6.31 -7.06
CA GLY A 88 1.82 4.87 -7.03
C GLY A 88 3.11 4.40 -7.72
N ASP A 89 3.63 5.17 -8.70
CA ASP A 89 4.94 4.96 -9.33
C ASP A 89 6.10 5.55 -8.48
N ILE A 90 5.81 6.58 -7.68
CA ILE A 90 6.79 7.29 -6.85
C ILE A 90 7.02 6.56 -5.51
N LEU A 91 8.29 6.44 -5.13
CA LEU A 91 8.73 6.16 -3.76
C LEU A 91 9.67 7.30 -3.30
N PHE A 92 9.35 7.93 -2.17
CA PHE A 92 10.24 8.86 -1.50
C PHE A 92 11.27 8.09 -0.66
N LEU A 93 12.54 8.36 -0.92
CA LEU A 93 13.69 7.83 -0.17
C LEU A 93 14.25 8.94 0.71
N ILE A 94 14.24 8.75 2.02
CA ILE A 94 14.62 9.78 2.99
C ILE A 94 15.93 9.35 3.67
N SER A 95 16.87 10.29 3.78
CA SER A 95 18.10 10.13 4.55
C SER A 95 18.20 11.26 5.56
N SER A 96 17.92 10.94 6.82
CA SER A 96 18.08 11.84 7.96
C SER A 96 19.55 12.22 8.15
N GLN A 97 20.48 11.27 7.93
CA GLN A 97 21.92 11.56 7.97
C GLN A 97 22.38 12.53 6.87
N LYS A 98 21.95 12.35 5.62
CA LYS A 98 22.34 13.24 4.51
C LYS A 98 21.50 14.52 4.43
N LYS A 99 20.39 14.60 5.18
CA LYS A 99 19.38 15.67 5.11
C LYS A 99 18.74 15.78 3.72
N THR A 100 18.50 14.65 3.07
CA THR A 100 17.95 14.58 1.70
C THR A 100 16.66 13.78 1.64
N VAL A 101 15.69 14.29 0.88
CA VAL A 101 14.57 13.50 0.35
C VAL A 101 14.78 13.36 -1.15
N GLN A 102 14.80 12.12 -1.64
CA GLN A 102 14.86 11.81 -3.06
C GLN A 102 13.51 11.25 -3.52
N MET A 103 13.10 11.57 -4.74
CA MET A 103 11.89 11.04 -5.36
C MET A 103 12.30 10.06 -6.45
N ALA A 104 12.12 8.76 -6.22
CA ALA A 104 12.43 7.71 -7.16
C ALA A 104 11.16 7.21 -7.85
N THR A 105 11.22 6.95 -9.16
CA THR A 105 10.19 6.19 -9.89
C THR A 105 10.55 4.71 -9.84
N LEU A 106 9.56 3.83 -9.65
CA LEU A 106 9.74 2.41 -9.45
C LEU A 106 9.06 1.59 -10.57
N ASP A 107 9.73 1.52 -11.72
CA ASP A 107 9.24 0.84 -12.92
C ASP A 107 9.51 -0.68 -12.88
N PHE A 108 8.44 -1.47 -12.91
CA PHE A 108 8.52 -2.92 -12.82
C PHE A 108 8.54 -3.60 -14.20
N VAL A 109 9.71 -3.63 -14.81
CA VAL A 109 9.94 -4.34 -16.08
C VAL A 109 9.67 -5.83 -15.90
N ARG A 110 8.71 -6.38 -16.65
CA ARG A 110 8.43 -7.83 -16.71
C ARG A 110 8.68 -8.35 -18.12
N PRO A 111 9.48 -9.42 -18.31
CA PRO A 111 9.65 -10.03 -19.62
C PRO A 111 8.34 -10.70 -20.06
N ILE A 112 7.84 -10.32 -21.24
CA ILE A 112 6.70 -10.98 -21.89
C ILE A 112 7.25 -12.13 -22.72
N ASN A 113 6.88 -13.36 -22.38
CA ASN A 113 7.23 -14.52 -23.20
C ASN A 113 6.33 -14.58 -24.44
N THR A 114 6.89 -14.29 -25.61
CA THR A 114 6.20 -14.34 -26.90
C THR A 114 6.36 -15.69 -27.63
N ALA A 115 7.06 -16.67 -27.05
CA ALA A 115 7.28 -17.97 -27.70
C ALA A 115 5.95 -18.66 -28.05
N GLY A 116 5.80 -19.06 -29.32
CA GLY A 116 4.57 -19.67 -29.83
C GLY A 116 3.39 -18.70 -30.06
N SER A 117 3.59 -17.39 -29.88
CA SER A 117 2.57 -16.40 -30.24
C SER A 117 2.40 -16.33 -31.78
N PRO A 118 1.18 -16.15 -32.31
CA PRO A 118 0.97 -16.01 -33.75
C PRO A 118 1.75 -14.84 -34.34
N SER A 119 2.47 -15.08 -35.45
CA SER A 119 3.25 -14.08 -36.18
C SER A 119 2.78 -13.96 -37.63
N MET A 120 2.57 -12.73 -38.11
CA MET A 120 2.18 -12.43 -39.49
C MET A 120 3.42 -12.25 -40.39
N GLY A 121 4.24 -13.31 -40.48
CA GLY A 121 5.47 -13.33 -41.27
C GLY A 121 6.63 -14.06 -40.58
N PRO A 122 7.82 -14.08 -41.21
CA PRO A 122 9.05 -14.62 -40.62
C PRO A 122 9.42 -13.95 -39.28
N PRO A 123 10.03 -14.67 -38.32
CA PRO A 123 10.43 -14.10 -37.02
C PRO A 123 11.50 -12.99 -37.12
N ASP A 124 12.23 -12.95 -38.23
CA ASP A 124 13.29 -12.01 -38.59
C ASP A 124 12.83 -10.91 -39.57
N ALA A 125 11.52 -10.82 -39.86
CA ALA A 125 10.98 -9.81 -40.77
C ALA A 125 11.21 -8.37 -40.24
N PRO A 126 11.57 -7.40 -41.11
CA PRO A 126 11.81 -6.03 -40.69
C PRO A 126 10.52 -5.34 -40.23
N VAL A 127 10.48 -4.95 -38.95
CA VAL A 127 9.35 -4.25 -38.33
C VAL A 127 9.61 -2.74 -38.35
N VAL A 128 8.61 -1.95 -38.80
CA VAL A 128 8.62 -0.49 -38.73
C VAL A 128 7.64 -0.03 -37.65
N ILE A 129 8.14 0.62 -36.61
CA ILE A 129 7.30 1.26 -35.58
C ILE A 129 7.12 2.74 -35.96
N ALA A 130 5.96 3.07 -36.54
CA ALA A 130 5.57 4.45 -36.81
C ALA A 130 4.85 5.03 -35.60
N VAL A 131 5.50 5.94 -34.87
CA VAL A 131 4.89 6.70 -33.77
C VAL A 131 4.33 8.01 -34.31
N PHE A 132 3.01 8.08 -34.43
CA PHE A 132 2.31 9.33 -34.72
C PHE A 132 1.99 10.02 -33.39
N THR A 133 2.74 11.08 -33.07
CA THR A 133 2.33 12.05 -32.05
C THR A 133 1.45 13.11 -32.70
N ASP A 134 0.24 13.26 -32.20
CA ASP A 134 -0.73 14.27 -32.60
C ASP A 134 -0.32 15.65 -32.08
N PHE A 135 0.05 16.54 -33.01
CA PHE A 135 0.40 17.94 -32.72
C PHE A 135 -0.32 18.89 -33.68
N GLN A 136 -1.56 19.26 -33.33
CA GLN A 136 -2.17 20.54 -33.65
C GLN A 136 -3.33 20.85 -32.69
#